data_AF-A0A2X2J1G7-F1
#
_entry.id   AF-A0A2X2J1G7-F1
#
_cell.length_a   1.000
_cell.length_b   1.000
_cell.length_c   1.000
_cell.angle_alpha   90.00
_cell.angle_beta   90.00
_cell.angle_gamma   90.00
#
_symmetry.space_group_name_H-M   'P 1'
#
loop_
_entity.id
_entity.type
_entity.pdbx_description
1 polymer ?
#
loop_
_entity_poly.entity_id
_entity_poly.type
_entity_poly.pdbx_seq_one_letter_code
_entity_poly.pdbx_strand_id
1 'polypeptide(L)'
;MKLIRAITIILLTCYGILLPIYLGIILPEYWACRKCIYEGAMGTDIWGNSVQCFGDSKAFGEAIFQFSSFLVSGLTAVLIVIFLRAYYLKRNAKINTYDKENPD
;
A
#
# COMPACT_ATOMS: atom_id res chain seq x y z
N MET A 1 -7.09 -4.65 24.19
CA MET A 1 -5.75 -4.44 23.58
C MET A 1 -5.28 -5.60 22.69
N LYS A 2 -5.44 -6.88 23.08
CA LYS A 2 -5.03 -8.05 22.26
C LYS A 2 -5.72 -8.11 20.89
N LEU A 3 -7.01 -7.78 20.83
CA LEU A 3 -7.82 -7.82 19.60
C LEU A 3 -7.38 -6.77 18.57
N ILE A 4 -7.12 -5.53 19.00
CA ILE A 4 -6.57 -4.47 18.14
C ILE A 4 -5.19 -4.88 17.59
N ARG A 5 -4.34 -5.46 18.45
CA ARG A 5 -3.03 -5.98 18.04
C ARG A 5 -3.14 -7.09 16.98
N ALA A 6 -4.08 -8.02 17.15
CA ALA A 6 -4.33 -9.09 16.19
C ALA A 6 -4.82 -8.54 14.84
N ILE A 7 -5.76 -7.59 14.87
CA ILE A 7 -6.25 -6.90 13.66
C ILE A 7 -5.10 -6.19 12.95
N THR A 8 -4.26 -5.44 13.69
CA THR A 8 -3.11 -4.75 13.09
C THR A 8 -2.14 -5.73 12.45
N ILE A 9 -1.84 -6.87 13.08
CA ILE A 9 -0.94 -7.89 12.50
C ILE A 9 -1.54 -8.43 11.19
N ILE A 10 -2.82 -8.81 11.18
CA ILE A 10 -3.49 -9.31 9.97
C ILE A 10 -3.45 -8.25 8.86
N LEU A 11 -3.76 -6.99 9.19
CA LEU A 11 -3.71 -5.88 8.25
C LEU A 11 -2.30 -5.68 7.66
N LEU A 12 -1.27 -5.80 8.50
CA LEU A 12 0.13 -5.63 8.12
C LEU A 12 0.61 -6.80 7.25
N THR A 13 0.17 -8.03 7.55
CA THR A 13 0.44 -9.21 6.72
C THR A 13 -0.24 -9.10 5.36
N CYS A 14 -1.53 -8.74 5.32
CA CYS A 14 -2.23 -8.48 4.06
C CYS A 14 -1.54 -7.38 3.25
N TYR A 15 -1.19 -6.26 3.88
CA TYR A 15 -0.48 -5.16 3.21
C TYR A 15 0.90 -5.58 2.71
N GLY A 16 1.64 -6.38 3.51
CA GLY A 16 2.97 -6.88 3.15
C GLY A 16 2.97 -7.82 1.95
N ILE A 17 1.85 -8.49 1.65
CA ILE A 17 1.67 -9.31 0.45
C ILE A 17 1.14 -8.47 -0.71
N LEU A 18 0.17 -7.60 -0.45
CA LEU A 18 -0.51 -6.81 -1.48
C LEU A 18 0.42 -5.75 -2.11
N LEU A 19 1.28 -5.13 -1.30
CA LEU A 19 2.23 -4.11 -1.74
C LEU A 19 3.24 -4.61 -2.79
N PRO A 20 4.00 -5.71 -2.58
CA PRO A 20 4.95 -6.19 -3.58
C PRO A 20 4.26 -6.67 -4.86
N ILE A 21 3.06 -7.23 -4.79
CA ILE A 21 2.28 -7.58 -5.98
C ILE A 21 1.90 -6.31 -6.75
N TYR A 22 1.42 -5.28 -6.04
CA TYR A 22 1.06 -4.01 -6.65
C TYR A 22 2.26 -3.31 -7.32
N LEU A 23 3.41 -3.23 -6.63
CA LEU A 23 4.60 -2.57 -7.15
C LEU A 23 5.37 -3.41 -8.18
N GLY A 24 5.31 -4.74 -8.06
CA GLY A 24 6.09 -5.66 -8.88
C GLY A 24 5.40 -6.08 -10.18
N ILE A 25 4.06 -6.12 -10.19
CA ILE A 25 3.28 -6.64 -11.32
C ILE A 25 2.30 -5.57 -11.81
N ILE A 26 1.36 -5.13 -10.97
CA ILE A 26 0.24 -4.27 -11.39
C ILE A 26 0.74 -2.92 -11.92
N LEU A 27 1.65 -2.26 -11.20
CA LEU A 27 2.17 -0.95 -11.58
C LEU A 27 3.06 -1.02 -12.84
N PRO A 28 4.01 -1.96 -12.97
CA PRO A 28 4.79 -2.16 -14.20
C PRO A 28 3.94 -2.49 -15.43
N GLU A 29 2.95 -3.37 -15.29
CA GLU A 29 2.04 -3.72 -16.38
C GLU A 29 1.19 -2.52 -16.80
N TYR A 30 0.63 -1.76 -15.84
CA TYR A 30 -0.11 -0.54 -16.15
C TYR A 30 0.76 0.47 -16.91
N TRP A 31 2.01 0.67 -16.48
CA TRP A 31 2.94 1.58 -17.14
C TRP A 31 3.31 1.14 -18.56
N ALA A 32 3.56 -0.15 -18.75
CA ALA A 32 3.88 -0.74 -20.04
C ALA A 32 2.70 -0.58 -21.02
N CYS A 33 1.47 -0.82 -20.53
CA CYS A 33 0.27 -0.85 -21.36
C CYS A 33 -0.44 0.50 -21.51
N ARG A 34 -0.09 1.52 -20.72
CA ARG A 34 -0.73 2.86 -20.79
C ARG A 34 -0.62 3.52 -22.17
N LYS A 35 0.44 3.20 -22.93
CA LYS A 35 0.71 3.76 -24.25
C LYS A 35 0.22 2.88 -25.39
N CYS A 36 -0.24 1.67 -25.10
CA CYS A 36 -0.77 0.74 -26.09
C CYS A 36 -2.22 1.08 -26.40
N ILE A 37 -2.54 1.19 -27.69
CA ILE A 37 -3.87 1.61 -28.19
C ILE A 37 -4.68 0.39 -28.67
N TYR A 38 -4.02 -0.75 -28.86
CA TYR A 38 -4.56 -1.96 -29.48
C TYR A 38 -4.52 -3.13 -28.49
N GLU A 39 -5.55 -3.98 -28.51
CA GLU A 39 -5.60 -5.23 -27.73
C GLU A 39 -4.46 -6.18 -28.13
N GLY A 40 -3.87 -6.86 -27.15
CA GLY A 40 -2.79 -7.81 -27.39
C GLY A 40 -1.45 -7.18 -27.79
N ALA A 41 -1.34 -5.85 -27.76
CA ALA A 41 -0.07 -5.16 -27.93
C ALA A 41 0.92 -5.61 -26.85
N MET A 42 2.18 -5.79 -27.24
CA MET A 42 3.24 -6.09 -26.30
C MET A 42 3.80 -4.79 -25.73
N GLY A 43 3.73 -4.66 -24.41
CA GLY A 43 4.43 -3.63 -23.65
C GLY A 43 5.73 -4.19 -23.10
N THR A 44 6.72 -3.33 -22.92
CA THR A 44 7.91 -3.69 -22.13
C THR A 44 7.69 -3.19 -20.71
N ASP A 45 7.68 -4.09 -19.75
CA ASP A 45 7.59 -3.72 -18.33
C ASP A 45 8.89 -3.05 -17.85
N ILE A 46 8.89 -2.55 -16.61
CA ILE A 46 10.06 -1.90 -16.02
C ILE A 46 11.24 -2.87 -15.84
N TRP A 47 10.98 -4.17 -15.90
CA TRP A 47 11.94 -5.26 -15.74
C TRP A 47 12.56 -5.69 -17.07
N GLY A 48 12.10 -5.12 -18.20
CA GLY A 48 12.56 -5.46 -19.53
C GLY A 48 11.87 -6.69 -20.14
N ASN A 49 10.86 -7.25 -19.49
CA ASN A 49 10.06 -8.35 -20.01
C ASN A 49 8.97 -7.82 -20.95
N SER A 50 8.73 -8.56 -22.03
CA SER A 50 7.56 -8.33 -22.88
C SER A 50 6.32 -8.88 -22.19
N VAL A 51 5.43 -7.99 -21.77
CA VAL A 51 4.12 -8.32 -21.22
C VAL A 51 3.06 -8.09 -22.28
N GLN A 52 2.13 -9.05 -22.41
CA GLN A 52 0.99 -8.89 -23.30
C GLN A 52 -0.06 -8.04 -22.59
N CYS A 53 -0.47 -6.94 -23.20
CA CYS A 53 -1.51 -6.09 -22.66
C CYS A 53 -2.87 -6.78 -22.82
N PHE A 54 -3.39 -7.32 -21.72
CA PHE A 54 -4.68 -8.00 -21.65
C PHE A 54 -5.80 -7.02 -21.27
N GLY A 55 -6.94 -7.13 -21.98
CA GLY A 55 -8.18 -6.42 -21.67
C GLY A 55 -8.67 -5.57 -22.84
N ASP A 56 -9.90 -5.83 -23.29
CA ASP A 56 -10.55 -5.25 -24.48
C ASP A 56 -10.81 -3.73 -24.40
N SER A 57 -10.25 -3.06 -23.40
CA SER A 57 -10.27 -1.62 -23.28
C SER A 57 -9.22 -1.19 -22.26
N LYS A 58 -8.42 -0.18 -22.63
CA LYS A 58 -7.57 0.61 -21.72
C LYS A 58 -8.27 0.95 -20.39
N ALA A 59 -9.59 1.11 -20.43
CA ALA A 59 -10.45 1.36 -19.28
C ALA A 59 -10.44 0.24 -18.22
N PHE A 60 -10.33 -1.03 -18.62
CA PHE A 60 -10.32 -2.16 -17.68
C PHE A 60 -9.02 -2.23 -16.87
N GLY A 61 -7.86 -2.10 -17.56
CA GLY A 61 -6.56 -2.01 -16.89
C GLY A 61 -6.44 -0.78 -15.99
N GLU A 62 -6.99 0.35 -16.44
CA GLU A 62 -7.05 1.58 -15.64
C GLU A 62 -7.97 1.43 -14.41
N ALA A 63 -9.11 0.75 -14.54
CA ALA A 63 -10.00 0.47 -13.42
C ALA A 63 -9.36 -0.45 -12.37
N ILE A 64 -8.65 -1.51 -12.79
CA ILE A 64 -7.92 -2.40 -11.87
C ILE A 64 -6.79 -1.63 -11.18
N PHE A 65 -6.04 -0.81 -11.92
CA PHE A 65 -5.00 0.02 -11.36
C PHE A 65 -5.55 1.02 -10.35
N GLN A 66 -6.66 1.68 -10.66
CA GLN A 66 -7.27 2.67 -9.77
C GLN A 66 -7.86 2.02 -8.52
N PHE A 67 -8.52 0.87 -8.65
CA PHE A 67 -9.05 0.11 -7.52
C PHE A 67 -7.94 -0.40 -6.60
N SER A 68 -6.88 -0.98 -7.17
CA SER A 68 -5.72 -1.44 -6.39
C SER A 68 -4.95 -0.29 -5.75
N SER A 69 -4.78 0.85 -6.44
CA SER A 69 -4.19 2.08 -5.90
C SER A 69 -4.98 2.60 -4.70
N PHE A 70 -6.31 2.61 -4.79
CA PHE A 70 -7.19 3.03 -3.70
C PHE A 70 -7.06 2.11 -2.49
N LEU A 71 -7.02 0.79 -2.71
CA LEU A 71 -6.83 -0.18 -1.63
C LEU A 71 -5.47 -0.03 -0.94
N VAL A 72 -4.40 0.09 -1.73
CA VAL A 72 -3.04 0.25 -1.19
C VAL A 72 -2.95 1.54 -0.39
N SER A 73 -3.34 2.68 -0.96
CA SER A 73 -3.27 3.99 -0.29
C SER A 73 -4.15 4.07 0.96
N GLY A 74 -5.36 3.51 0.92
CA GLY A 74 -6.25 3.41 2.07
C GLY A 74 -5.64 2.60 3.21
N LEU A 75 -5.07 1.44 2.90
CA LEU A 75 -4.36 0.61 3.88
C LEU A 75 -3.13 1.34 4.47
N THR A 76 -2.37 2.06 3.64
CA THR A 76 -1.21 2.83 4.14
C THR A 76 -1.65 3.92 5.11
N ALA A 77 -2.69 4.68 4.78
CA ALA A 77 -3.19 5.75 5.62
C ALA A 77 -3.66 5.24 6.99
N VAL A 78 -4.38 4.11 7.01
CA VAL A 78 -4.82 3.48 8.26
C VAL A 78 -3.64 3.04 9.12
N LEU A 79 -2.63 2.40 8.51
CA LEU A 79 -1.42 1.98 9.22
C LEU A 79 -0.66 3.19 9.79
N ILE A 80 -0.49 4.26 9.02
CA ILE A 80 0.16 5.50 9.47
C ILE A 80 -0.57 6.09 10.68
N VAL A 81 -1.89 6.18 10.66
CA VAL A 81 -2.69 6.70 11.78
C VAL A 81 -2.48 5.86 13.04
N ILE A 82 -2.47 4.53 12.91
CA ILE A 82 -2.23 3.61 14.04
C ILE A 82 -0.81 3.81 14.62
N PHE A 83 0.21 3.88 13.76
CA PHE A 83 1.59 4.10 14.19
C PHE A 83 1.80 5.47 14.85
N LEU A 84 1.20 6.53 14.28
CA LEU A 84 1.24 7.86 14.86
C LEU A 84 0.56 7.88 16.24
N ARG A 85 -0.64 7.32 16.36
CA ARG A 85 -1.34 7.19 17.65
C ARG A 85 -0.49 6.45 18.68
N ALA A 86 0.13 5.33 18.30
CA ALA A 86 1.01 4.56 19.18
C ALA A 86 2.25 5.38 19.60
N TYR A 87 2.85 6.13 18.67
CA TYR A 87 3.98 7.01 18.94
C TYR A 87 3.61 8.14 19.91
N TYR A 88 2.49 8.82 19.69
CA TYR A 88 1.99 9.89 20.58
C TYR A 88 1.72 9.37 21.99
N LEU A 89 1.05 8.21 22.14
CA LEU A 89 0.80 7.60 23.44
C LEU A 89 2.11 7.26 24.17
N LYS A 90 3.09 6.70 23.45
CA LYS A 90 4.41 6.38 24.03
C LYS A 90 5.16 7.64 24.46
N ARG A 91 5.07 8.73 23.67
CA ARG A 91 5.69 10.02 23.99
C ARG A 91 5.07 10.66 25.24
N ASN A 92 3.74 10.70 25.34
CA ASN A 92 3.06 11.26 26.50
C ASN A 92 3.34 10.46 27.79
N ALA A 93 3.42 9.13 27.69
CA ALA A 93 3.81 8.29 28.82
C ALA A 93 5.21 8.62 29.34
N LYS A 94 6.17 8.89 28.43
CA LYS A 94 7.55 9.26 28.78
C LYS A 94 7.64 10.65 29.43
N ILE A 95 6.85 11.62 28.95
CA ILE A 95 6.80 12.98 29.53
C ILE A 95 6.23 12.90 30.96
N ASN A 96 5.14 12.17 31.16
CA ASN A 96 4.52 12.02 32.48
C ASN A 96 5.42 11.30 33.49
N THR A 97 6.30 10.38 33.05
CA THR A 97 7.28 9.76 33.96
C THR A 97 8.40 10.72 34.35
N TYR A 98 8.84 11.59 33.43
CA TYR A 98 9.87 12.58 33.73
C TYR A 98 9.39 13.62 34.75
N ASP A 99 8.16 14.11 34.56
CA ASP A 99 7.50 15.07 35.46
C ASP A 99 7.31 14.49 36.89
N LYS A 100 7.09 13.17 37.01
CA LYS A 100 7.00 12.50 38.31
C LYS A 100 8.34 12.29 39.03
N GLU A 101 9.44 12.20 38.29
CA GLU A 101 10.78 11.96 38.86
C GLU A 101 11.47 13.26 39.28
N ASN A 102 11.06 14.40 38.71
CA ASN A 102 11.53 15.73 39.10
C ASN A 102 10.35 16.70 39.35
N PRO A 103 9.62 16.54 40.47
CA PRO A 103 8.62 17.52 40.88
C PRO A 103 9.31 18.78 41.40
N ASP A 104 9.00 19.93 40.80
CA ASP A 104 9.46 21.26 41.23
C ASP A 104 9.04 21.59 42.68
#